data_AF-A0A4Z2BU38-F1
#
_entry.id   AF-A0A4Z2BU38-F1
#
_cell.length_a   1.000
_cell.length_b   1.000
_cell.length_c   1.000
_cell.angle_alpha   90.00
_cell.angle_beta   90.00
_cell.angle_gamma   90.00
#
_symmetry.space_group_name_H-M   'P 1'
#
loop_
_entity.id
_entity.type
_entity.pdbx_description
1 polymer ?
#
loop_
_entity_poly.entity_id
_entity_poly.type
_entity_poly.pdbx_seq_one_letter_code
_entity_poly.pdbx_strand_id
1 'polypeptide(L)'
;MGLVPQAAAVEFTYRKDEEGDDESRRRVAEVSDFLRSTMKLYVSDTSPPVHELRLLSGTVEDLLSSLASGDKPTSVLKQLSTLQSLVQRRETDKLAEALEELRDTSALSEGETAAVGALLQYWITDILPAH
;
A
#
# COMPACT_ATOMS: atom_id res chain seq x y z
N MET A 1 -16.11 64.23 -12.22
CA MET A 1 -14.87 63.50 -11.89
C MET A 1 -15.26 62.23 -11.13
N GLY A 2 -15.58 61.14 -11.83
CA GLY A 2 -15.99 59.87 -11.23
C GLY A 2 -14.81 58.92 -11.18
N LEU A 3 -14.30 58.64 -9.99
CA LEU A 3 -13.21 57.69 -9.78
C LEU A 3 -13.76 56.27 -9.93
N VAL A 4 -13.26 55.54 -10.92
CA VAL A 4 -13.49 54.10 -11.09
C VAL A 4 -12.77 53.34 -9.96
N PRO A 5 -13.39 52.37 -9.27
CA PRO A 5 -12.66 51.51 -8.36
C PRO A 5 -11.90 50.49 -9.20
N GLN A 6 -10.57 50.50 -9.10
CA GLN A 6 -9.70 49.47 -9.63
C GLN A 6 -9.98 48.18 -8.86
N ALA A 7 -10.67 47.24 -9.49
CA ALA A 7 -10.88 45.90 -8.95
C ALA A 7 -9.51 45.21 -8.82
N ALA A 8 -9.08 44.97 -7.59
CA ALA A 8 -7.94 44.11 -7.32
C ALA A 8 -8.32 42.69 -7.75
N ALA A 9 -7.69 42.20 -8.82
CA ALA A 9 -7.77 40.80 -9.20
C ALA A 9 -7.20 39.97 -8.05
N VAL A 10 -8.07 39.23 -7.36
CA VAL A 10 -7.67 38.22 -6.40
C VAL A 10 -6.96 37.13 -7.20
N GLU A 11 -5.63 37.10 -7.11
CA GLU A 11 -4.83 36.02 -7.65
C GLU A 11 -5.04 34.81 -6.74
N PHE A 12 -6.02 33.98 -7.12
CA PHE A 12 -6.17 32.65 -6.54
C PHE A 12 -4.95 31.85 -6.96
N THR A 13 -3.97 31.78 -6.07
CA THR A 13 -2.91 30.79 -6.13
C THR A 13 -3.54 29.42 -5.92
N TYR A 14 -4.06 28.85 -7.01
CA TYR A 14 -4.46 27.45 -7.06
C TYR A 14 -3.19 26.62 -6.86
N ARG A 15 -2.93 26.20 -5.61
CA ARG A 15 -1.98 25.11 -5.36
C ARG A 15 -2.59 23.85 -5.96
N LYS A 16 -2.16 23.57 -7.17
CA LYS A 16 -2.47 22.35 -7.92
C LYS A 16 -1.70 21.18 -7.31
N ASP A 17 -2.02 20.81 -6.08
CA ASP A 17 -1.51 19.61 -5.42
C ASP A 17 -2.65 18.62 -5.06
N GLU A 18 -3.89 18.88 -5.50
CA GLU A 18 -5.08 18.10 -5.08
C GLU A 18 -5.57 17.07 -6.12
N GLU A 19 -4.99 17.04 -7.32
CA GLU A 19 -5.27 15.97 -8.31
C GLU A 19 -4.66 14.60 -7.92
N GLY A 20 -3.87 14.54 -6.83
CA GLY A 20 -3.14 13.33 -6.41
C GLY A 20 -3.54 12.73 -5.06
N ASP A 21 -4.36 13.39 -4.25
CA ASP A 21 -4.62 12.95 -2.87
C ASP A 21 -5.82 12.00 -2.77
N ASP A 22 -6.91 12.25 -3.47
CA ASP A 22 -8.11 11.38 -3.40
C ASP A 22 -7.85 10.00 -4.04
N GLU A 23 -7.12 9.96 -5.17
CA GLU A 23 -6.68 8.70 -5.78
C GLU A 23 -5.70 7.95 -4.87
N SER A 24 -4.78 8.67 -4.21
CA SER A 24 -3.83 8.07 -3.27
C SER A 24 -4.55 7.52 -2.04
N ARG A 25 -5.48 8.27 -1.45
CA ARG A 25 -6.32 7.81 -0.33
C ARG A 25 -7.13 6.56 -0.71
N ARG A 26 -7.70 6.54 -1.93
CA ARG A 26 -8.39 5.36 -2.44
C ARG A 26 -7.47 4.16 -2.58
N ARG A 27 -6.27 4.33 -3.15
CA ARG A 27 -5.28 3.25 -3.22
C ARG A 27 -4.83 2.78 -1.84
N VAL A 28 -4.66 3.69 -0.88
CA VAL A 28 -4.33 3.33 0.50
C VAL A 28 -5.42 2.45 1.08
N ALA A 29 -6.70 2.83 0.92
CA ALA A 29 -7.82 2.01 1.38
C ALA A 29 -7.85 0.64 0.71
N GLU A 30 -7.70 0.57 -0.63
CA GLU A 30 -7.69 -0.68 -1.39
C GLU A 30 -6.54 -1.62 -0.98
N VAL A 31 -5.33 -1.09 -0.81
CA VAL A 31 -4.15 -1.84 -0.33
C VAL A 31 -4.36 -2.29 1.11
N SER A 32 -4.91 -1.42 1.96
CA SER A 32 -5.16 -1.74 3.38
C SER A 32 -6.16 -2.88 3.53
N ASP A 33 -7.27 -2.81 2.79
CA ASP A 33 -8.28 -3.87 2.78
C ASP A 33 -7.70 -5.19 2.24
N PHE A 34 -6.89 -5.12 1.17
CA PHE A 34 -6.22 -6.28 0.62
C PHE A 34 -5.28 -6.95 1.63
N LEU A 35 -4.38 -6.20 2.27
CA LEU A 35 -3.42 -6.74 3.24
C LEU A 35 -4.14 -7.30 4.47
N ARG A 36 -5.14 -6.59 4.99
CA ARG A 36 -5.95 -7.04 6.14
C ARG A 36 -6.75 -8.30 5.80
N SER A 37 -7.33 -8.39 4.60
CA SER A 37 -8.05 -9.57 4.14
C SER A 37 -7.11 -10.76 3.95
N THR A 38 -5.96 -10.53 3.33
CA THR A 38 -4.91 -11.55 3.15
C THR A 38 -4.43 -12.10 4.49
N MET A 39 -4.17 -11.20 5.46
CA MET A 39 -3.76 -11.62 6.79
C MET A 39 -4.84 -12.45 7.49
N LYS A 40 -6.12 -12.07 7.39
CA LYS A 40 -7.21 -12.87 7.93
C LYS A 40 -7.27 -14.26 7.29
N LEU A 41 -7.05 -14.35 5.98
CA LEU A 41 -7.03 -15.61 5.25
C LEU A 41 -5.85 -16.47 5.70
N TYR A 42 -4.64 -15.91 5.71
CA TYR A 42 -3.41 -16.56 6.18
C TYR A 42 -3.55 -17.11 7.60
N VAL A 43 -4.07 -16.30 8.54
CA VAL A 43 -4.30 -16.73 9.92
C VAL A 43 -5.31 -17.88 10.01
N SER A 44 -6.37 -17.81 9.21
CA SER A 44 -7.43 -18.82 9.21
C SER A 44 -6.97 -20.16 8.62
N ASP A 45 -6.10 -20.11 7.62
CA ASP A 45 -5.68 -21.28 6.84
C ASP A 45 -4.42 -21.94 7.45
N THR A 46 -3.42 -21.14 7.81
CA THR A 46 -2.11 -21.65 8.27
C THR A 46 -2.08 -21.88 9.79
N SER A 47 -2.99 -21.27 10.55
CA SER A 47 -3.00 -21.29 12.03
C SER A 47 -1.60 -21.07 12.65
N PRO A 48 -0.92 -19.95 12.31
CA PRO A 48 0.47 -19.73 12.73
C PRO A 48 0.59 -19.57 14.25
N PRO A 49 1.79 -19.79 14.82
CA PRO A 49 2.05 -19.57 16.24
C PRO A 49 1.60 -18.17 16.69
N VAL A 50 0.97 -18.09 17.87
CA VAL A 50 0.40 -16.83 18.40
C VAL A 50 1.44 -15.69 18.46
N HIS A 51 2.72 -16.02 18.69
CA HIS A 51 3.79 -15.04 18.69
C HIS A 51 4.05 -14.44 17.30
N GLU A 52 4.17 -15.28 16.28
CA GLU A 52 4.38 -14.86 14.88
C GLU A 52 3.17 -14.08 14.37
N LEU A 53 1.96 -14.54 14.70
CA LEU A 53 0.72 -13.83 14.38
C LEU A 53 0.68 -12.43 14.99
N ARG A 54 1.08 -12.29 16.26
CA ARG A 54 1.09 -10.98 16.93
C ARG A 54 2.13 -10.05 16.31
N LEU A 55 3.30 -10.57 15.95
CA LEU A 55 4.34 -9.81 15.27
C LEU A 55 3.91 -9.37 13.86
N LEU A 56 3.34 -10.29 13.09
CA LEU A 56 2.83 -10.02 11.74
C LEU A 56 1.70 -8.99 11.79
N SER A 57 0.72 -9.19 12.66
CA SER A 57 -0.42 -8.28 12.80
C SER A 57 -0.02 -6.90 13.29
N GLY A 58 0.92 -6.80 14.24
CA GLY A 58 1.42 -5.50 14.69
C GLY A 58 2.09 -4.75 13.55
N THR A 59 3.06 -5.40 12.91
CA THR A 59 3.82 -4.83 11.80
C THR A 59 2.95 -4.40 10.61
N VAL A 60 1.95 -5.21 10.24
CA VAL A 60 1.01 -4.85 9.16
C VAL A 60 0.18 -3.64 9.56
N GLU A 61 -0.40 -3.61 10.76
CA GLU A 61 -1.23 -2.48 11.20
C GLU A 61 -0.41 -1.19 11.36
N ASP A 62 0.86 -1.28 11.79
CA ASP A 62 1.80 -0.15 11.81
C ASP A 62 2.07 0.39 10.39
N LEU A 63 2.28 -0.52 9.42
CA LEU A 63 2.43 -0.15 8.01
C LEU A 63 1.17 0.55 7.47
N LEU A 64 -0.01 -0.02 7.72
CA LEU A 64 -1.28 0.55 7.28
C LEU A 64 -1.52 1.93 7.89
N SER A 65 -1.20 2.10 9.18
CA SER A 65 -1.31 3.39 9.87
C SER A 65 -0.36 4.42 9.29
N SER A 66 0.86 4.01 8.93
CA SER A 66 1.87 4.88 8.31
C SER A 66 1.47 5.30 6.89
N LEU A 67 0.84 4.41 6.12
CA LEU A 67 0.28 4.70 4.80
C LEU A 67 -0.92 5.66 4.89
N ALA A 68 -1.83 5.43 5.84
CA ALA A 68 -3.00 6.28 6.05
C ALA A 68 -2.63 7.69 6.55
N SER A 69 -1.56 7.79 7.34
CA SER A 69 -1.05 9.06 7.85
C SER A 69 -0.20 9.83 6.83
N GLY A 70 0.11 9.21 5.67
CA GLY A 70 0.98 9.79 4.66
C GLY A 70 2.46 9.88 5.05
N ASP A 71 2.87 9.13 6.09
CA ASP A 71 4.25 9.11 6.58
C ASP A 71 5.19 8.38 5.60
N LYS A 72 4.65 7.37 4.90
CA LYS A 72 5.39 6.64 3.87
C LYS A 72 5.40 7.39 2.53
N PRO A 73 6.51 7.31 1.77
CA PRO A 73 6.58 7.91 0.45
C PRO A 73 5.58 7.25 -0.51
N THR A 74 5.04 8.03 -1.44
CA THR A 74 4.11 7.55 -2.48
C THR A 74 4.68 6.44 -3.36
N SER A 75 6.00 6.29 -3.42
CA SER A 75 6.66 5.14 -4.07
C SER A 75 6.26 3.81 -3.43
N VAL A 76 6.23 3.74 -2.09
CA VAL A 76 5.84 2.53 -1.35
C VAL A 76 4.38 2.18 -1.67
N LEU A 77 3.49 3.16 -1.65
CA LEU A 77 2.08 2.96 -2.01
C LEU A 77 1.93 2.41 -3.44
N LYS A 78 2.68 2.97 -4.40
CA LYS A 78 2.69 2.47 -5.78
C LYS A 78 3.20 1.03 -5.86
N GLN A 79 4.26 0.68 -5.14
CA GLN A 79 4.78 -0.69 -5.10
C GLN A 79 3.74 -1.67 -4.54
N LEU A 80 3.13 -1.35 -3.39
CA LEU A 80 2.10 -2.19 -2.78
C LEU A 80 0.86 -2.34 -3.66
N SER A 81 0.42 -1.27 -4.32
CA SER A 81 -0.69 -1.31 -5.28
C SER A 81 -0.36 -2.15 -6.52
N THR A 82 0.87 -2.10 -7.01
CA THR A 82 1.35 -3.00 -8.09
C THR A 82 1.31 -4.46 -7.65
N LEU A 83 1.82 -4.78 -6.46
CA LEU A 83 1.80 -6.14 -5.90
C LEU A 83 0.37 -6.67 -5.77
N GLN A 84 -0.55 -5.86 -5.22
CA GLN A 84 -1.97 -6.18 -5.17
C GLN A 84 -2.55 -6.46 -6.57
N SER A 85 -2.22 -5.62 -7.55
CA SER A 85 -2.69 -5.79 -8.93
C SER A 85 -2.17 -7.07 -9.57
N LEU A 86 -0.92 -7.45 -9.30
CA LEU A 86 -0.32 -8.70 -9.78
C LEU A 86 -1.00 -9.92 -9.17
N VAL A 87 -1.33 -9.88 -7.86
CA VAL A 87 -2.13 -10.92 -7.19
C VAL A 87 -3.49 -11.06 -7.86
N GLN A 88 -4.19 -9.96 -8.13
CA GLN A 88 -5.49 -9.97 -8.81
C GLN A 88 -5.42 -10.54 -10.23
N ARG A 89 -4.32 -10.28 -10.94
CA ARG A 89 -4.05 -10.82 -12.29
C ARG A 89 -3.51 -12.25 -12.26
N ARG A 90 -3.23 -12.80 -11.08
CA ARG A 90 -2.62 -14.11 -10.87
C ARG A 90 -1.25 -14.26 -11.55
N GLU A 91 -0.50 -13.16 -11.66
CA GLU A 91 0.83 -13.16 -12.28
C GLU A 91 1.89 -13.49 -11.22
N THR A 92 2.00 -14.77 -10.84
CA THR A 92 2.89 -15.24 -9.75
C THR A 92 4.37 -15.00 -10.03
N ASP A 93 4.83 -15.16 -11.28
CA ASP A 93 6.23 -14.91 -11.65
C ASP A 93 6.62 -13.43 -11.45
N LYS A 94 5.77 -12.53 -11.92
CA LYS A 94 5.97 -11.08 -11.76
C LYS A 94 5.78 -10.63 -10.32
N LEU A 95 4.88 -11.29 -9.59
CA LEU A 95 4.68 -11.01 -8.16
C LEU A 95 5.94 -11.35 -7.36
N ALA A 96 6.60 -12.47 -7.66
CA ALA A 96 7.87 -12.84 -7.04
C ALA A 96 8.98 -11.82 -7.37
N GLU A 97 9.11 -11.42 -8.64
CA GLU A 97 10.08 -10.39 -9.05
C GLU A 97 9.84 -9.05 -8.33
N ALA A 98 8.60 -8.56 -8.34
CA ALA A 98 8.24 -7.30 -7.68
C ALA A 98 8.40 -7.36 -6.14
N LEU A 99 8.27 -8.55 -5.54
CA LEU A 99 8.55 -8.77 -4.12
C LEU A 99 10.04 -8.64 -3.80
N GLU A 100 10.91 -9.21 -4.65
CA GLU A 100 12.35 -9.03 -4.50
C GLU A 100 12.74 -7.57 -4.69
N GLU A 101 12.19 -6.90 -5.71
CA GLU A 101 12.39 -5.47 -5.91
C GLU A 101 11.93 -4.64 -4.70
N LEU A 102 10.79 -4.98 -4.08
CA LEU A 102 10.34 -4.32 -2.85
C LEU A 102 11.37 -4.47 -1.74
N ARG A 103 11.95 -5.66 -1.56
CA ARG A 103 12.97 -5.90 -0.53
C ARG A 103 14.24 -5.08 -0.77
N ASP A 104 14.65 -4.92 -2.02
CA ASP A 104 15.89 -4.24 -2.38
C ASP A 104 15.76 -2.71 -2.51
N THR A 105 14.57 -2.22 -2.87
CA THR A 105 14.37 -0.79 -3.23
C THR A 105 13.39 -0.04 -2.33
N SER A 106 12.60 -0.73 -1.51
CA SER A 106 11.52 -0.08 -0.77
C SER A 106 12.03 0.65 0.47
N ALA A 107 11.40 1.79 0.77
CA ALA A 107 11.62 2.57 2.00
C ALA A 107 10.94 1.94 3.24
N LEU A 108 10.56 0.67 3.15
CA LEU A 108 9.98 -0.11 4.23
C LEU A 108 11.06 -0.59 5.18
N SER A 109 10.71 -0.72 6.46
CA SER A 109 11.56 -1.40 7.43
C SER A 109 11.62 -2.90 7.13
N GLU A 110 12.68 -3.56 7.61
CA GLU A 110 12.89 -5.00 7.43
C GLU A 110 11.68 -5.82 7.91
N GLY A 111 11.06 -5.41 9.03
CA GLY A 111 9.84 -6.04 9.54
C GLY A 111 8.66 -5.90 8.58
N GLU A 112 8.39 -4.69 8.09
CA GLU A 112 7.28 -4.41 7.17
C GLU A 112 7.42 -5.20 5.85
N THR A 113 8.64 -5.21 5.29
CA THR A 113 8.96 -5.98 4.10
C THR A 113 8.79 -7.47 4.33
N ALA A 114 9.26 -8.00 5.45
CA ALA A 114 9.10 -9.42 5.79
C ALA A 114 7.62 -9.80 5.97
N ALA A 115 6.82 -8.93 6.59
CA ALA A 115 5.39 -9.14 6.78
C ALA A 115 4.63 -9.18 5.44
N VAL A 116 4.84 -8.18 4.58
CA VAL A 116 4.24 -8.13 3.24
C VAL A 116 4.72 -9.31 2.38
N GLY A 117 6.02 -9.64 2.47
CA GLY A 117 6.62 -10.78 1.80
C GLY A 117 5.98 -12.10 2.19
N ALA A 118 5.79 -12.37 3.49
CA ALA A 118 5.15 -13.58 3.97
C ALA A 118 3.70 -13.71 3.47
N LEU A 119 2.93 -12.62 3.52
CA LEU A 119 1.53 -12.60 3.05
C LEU A 119 1.43 -12.87 1.55
N LEU A 120 2.30 -12.25 0.73
CA LEU A 120 2.28 -12.44 -0.72
C LEU A 120 2.91 -13.76 -1.16
N GLN A 121 3.89 -14.27 -0.40
CA GLN A 121 4.44 -15.61 -0.63
C GLN A 121 3.36 -16.67 -0.43
N TYR A 122 2.51 -16.53 0.60
CA TYR A 122 1.34 -17.38 0.79
C TYR A 122 0.37 -17.34 -0.40
N TRP A 123 0.18 -16.18 -1.04
CA TRP A 123 -0.60 -16.13 -2.29
C TRP A 123 0.02 -16.96 -3.41
N ILE A 124 1.35 -16.94 -3.55
CA ILE A 124 2.06 -17.70 -4.60
C ILE A 124 2.02 -19.20 -4.31
N THR A 125 2.23 -19.61 -3.06
CA THR A 125 2.39 -21.01 -2.69
C THR A 125 1.06 -21.75 -2.48
N ASP A 126 0.07 -21.09 -1.89
CA ASP A 126 -1.14 -21.77 -1.40
C ASP A 126 -2.41 -21.34 -2.14
N ILE A 127 -2.53 -20.07 -2.57
CA ILE A 127 -3.79 -19.58 -3.17
C ILE A 127 -3.78 -19.58 -4.70
N LEU A 128 -2.64 -19.25 -5.31
CA LEU A 128 -2.46 -19.17 -6.75
C LEU A 128 -1.50 -20.25 -7.28
N PRO A 129 -1.57 -21.53 -6.83
CA PRO A 129 -0.68 -22.53 -7.38
C PRO A 129 -0.91 -22.60 -8.90
N ALA A 130 0.14 -22.27 -9.64
CA ALA A 130 0.18 -22.40 -11.09
C ALA A 130 0.09 -23.90 -11.41
N HIS A 131 -1.06 -24.32 -11.95
CA HIS A 131 -1.25 -25.64 -12.53
C HIS A 131 -0.96 -25.61 -14.03
#